data_AF-A0A972QUR3-F1
#
_entry.id   AF-A0A972QUR3-F1
#
_cell.length_a   1.000
_cell.length_b   1.000
_cell.length_c   1.000
_cell.angle_alpha   90.00
_cell.angle_beta   90.00
_cell.angle_gamma   90.00
#
_symmetry.space_group_name_H-M   'P 1'
#
loop_
_entity.id
_entity.type
_entity.pdbx_description
1 polymer ?
#
loop_
_entity_poly.entity_id
_entity_poly.type
_entity_poly.pdbx_seq_one_letter_code
_entity_poly.pdbx_strand_id
1 'polypeptide(L)' 'MNQLTQILKERLEEKGMGSEEIPGFIRDLTNALLVNPHSNHLHLNEQLHLLGWDDLELDYRTLEVATACFERGI' A
#
# COMPACT_ATOMS: atom_id res chain seq x y z
N MET A 1 -9.06 -12.43 8.96
CA MET A 1 -8.85 -11.20 8.16
C MET A 1 -8.92 -10.03 9.13
N ASN A 2 -7.82 -9.30 9.30
CA ASN A 2 -7.71 -8.23 10.30
C ASN A 2 -8.55 -7.02 9.86
N GLN A 3 -9.23 -6.31 10.78
CA GLN A 3 -10.09 -5.17 10.42
C GLN A 3 -9.32 -4.10 9.61
N LEU A 4 -8.03 -3.91 9.92
CA LEU A 4 -7.16 -2.99 9.19
C LEU A 4 -6.90 -3.44 7.75
N THR A 5 -6.74 -4.74 7.50
CA THR A 5 -6.57 -5.28 6.15
C THR A 5 -7.80 -5.01 5.30
N GLN A 6 -8.99 -5.09 5.90
CA GLN A 6 -10.23 -4.77 5.21
C GLN A 6 -10.33 -3.27 4.88
N ILE A 7 -10.00 -2.40 5.84
CA ILE A 7 -9.95 -0.94 5.62
C ILE A 7 -8.94 -0.58 4.53
N LEU A 8 -7.78 -1.24 4.49
CA LEU A 8 -6.78 -1.02 3.44
C LEU A 8 -7.33 -1.39 2.07
N LYS A 9 -7.99 -2.56 1.95
CA LYS A 9 -8.62 -2.99 0.70
C LYS A 9 -9.67 -2.00 0.23
N GLU A 10 -10.60 -1.62 1.10
CA GLU A 10 -11.66 -0.66 0.78
C GLU A 10 -11.10 0.67 0.28
N ARG A 11 -10.02 1.18 0.89
CA ARG A 11 -9.36 2.41 0.42
C ARG A 11 -8.67 2.28 -0.93
N LEU A 12 -8.10 1.12 -1.23
CA LEU A 12 -7.48 0.86 -2.53
C LEU A 12 -8.56 0.75 -3.62
N GLU A 13 -9.69 0.12 -3.31
CA GLU A 13 -10.86 0.05 -4.20
C GLU A 13 -11.46 1.45 -4.44
N GLU A 14 -11.60 2.28 -3.39
CA GLU A 14 -12.05 3.68 -3.52
C GLU A 14 -11.12 4.54 -4.39
N LYS A 15 -9.84 4.17 -4.50
CA LYS A 15 -8.85 4.80 -5.37
C LYS A 15 -8.86 4.26 -6.80
N GLY A 16 -9.74 3.31 -7.11
CA GLY A 16 -9.92 2.75 -8.45
C GLY A 16 -9.15 1.47 -8.74
N MET A 17 -8.51 0.87 -7.74
CA MET A 17 -7.79 -0.40 -7.91
C MET A 17 -8.77 -1.58 -7.99
N GLY A 18 -8.59 -2.48 -8.95
CA GLY A 18 -9.35 -3.72 -9.04
C GLY A 18 -9.02 -4.68 -7.89
N SER A 19 -10.01 -5.39 -7.36
CA SER A 19 -9.81 -6.31 -6.24
C SER A 19 -8.78 -7.43 -6.54
N GLU A 20 -8.58 -7.75 -7.82
CA GLU A 20 -7.56 -8.68 -8.33
C GLU A 20 -6.13 -8.13 -8.28
N GLU A 21 -5.97 -6.80 -8.31
CA GLU A 21 -4.67 -6.11 -8.32
C GLU A 21 -4.16 -5.87 -6.90
N ILE A 22 -5.08 -5.68 -5.95
CA ILE A 22 -4.78 -5.37 -4.54
C ILE A 22 -3.75 -6.31 -3.90
N PRO A 23 -3.82 -7.66 -4.06
CA PRO A 23 -2.82 -8.53 -3.49
C PRO A 23 -1.40 -8.29 -4.04
N GLY A 24 -1.29 -7.96 -5.32
CA GLY A 24 -0.02 -7.61 -5.97
C GLY A 24 0.52 -6.29 -5.45
N PHE A 25 -0.35 -5.28 -5.38
CA PHE A 25 0.01 -3.97 -4.84
C PHE A 25 0.47 -4.04 -3.38
N ILE A 26 -0.27 -4.74 -2.52
CA ILE A 26 0.10 -4.90 -1.10
C ILE A 26 1.46 -5.56 -0.98
N ARG A 27 1.76 -6.60 -1.79
CA ARG A 27 3.07 -7.27 -1.78
C ARG A 27 4.18 -6.30 -2.14
N ASP A 28 4.01 -5.51 -3.19
CA ASP A 28 5.04 -4.61 -3.69
C ASP A 28 5.26 -3.43 -2.73
N LEU A 29 4.18 -2.89 -2.13
CA LEU A 29 4.24 -1.92 -1.05
C LEU A 29 4.97 -2.48 0.18
N THR A 30 4.67 -3.73 0.56
CA THR A 30 5.38 -4.40 1.67
C THR A 30 6.88 -4.47 1.38
N ASN A 31 7.25 -4.88 0.16
CA ASN A 31 8.65 -4.96 -0.24
C ASN A 31 9.35 -3.59 -0.20
N ALA A 32 8.68 -2.54 -0.69
CA ALA A 32 9.20 -1.17 -0.65
C ALA A 32 9.44 -0.69 0.80
N LEU A 33 8.51 -0.98 1.71
CA LEU A 33 8.63 -0.65 3.13
C LEU A 33 9.68 -1.48 3.85
N LEU A 34 9.92 -2.73 3.47
CA LEU A 34 11.01 -3.55 4.03
C LEU A 34 12.38 -3.00 3.65
N VAL A 35 12.52 -2.44 2.44
CA VAL A 35 13.77 -1.83 1.98
C VAL A 35 14.02 -0.48 2.65
N ASN A 36 12.98 0.34 2.84
CA ASN A 36 13.09 1.62 3.55
C ASN A 36 11.88 1.87 4.47
N PRO A 37 11.94 1.43 5.75
CA PRO A 37 10.84 1.54 6.71
C PRO A 37 10.45 2.99 7.08
N HIS A 38 11.35 3.95 6.82
CA HIS A 38 11.15 5.36 7.14
C HIS A 38 10.90 6.22 5.90
N SER A 39 10.67 5.60 4.73
CA SER A 39 10.25 6.32 3.54
C SER A 39 8.93 7.05 3.78
N ASN A 40 8.84 8.27 3.28
CA ASN A 40 7.56 8.96 3.19
C ASN A 40 6.75 8.46 1.98
N HIS A 41 5.46 8.77 1.98
CA HIS A 41 4.52 8.37 0.91
C HIS A 41 4.92 8.87 -0.48
N LEU A 42 5.56 10.04 -0.61
CA LEU A 42 6.00 10.56 -1.92
C LEU A 42 7.07 9.67 -2.52
N HIS A 43 8.09 9.30 -1.73
CA HIS A 43 9.15 8.41 -2.20
C HIS A 43 8.65 6.99 -2.47
N LEU A 44 7.68 6.51 -1.69
CA LEU A 44 7.02 5.22 -1.96
C LEU A 44 6.21 5.26 -3.26
N ASN A 45 5.50 6.35 -3.55
CA ASN A 45 4.80 6.51 -4.84
C ASN A 45 5.79 6.47 -6.00
N GLU A 46 6.92 7.18 -5.93
CA GLU A 46 7.97 7.11 -6.96
C GLU A 46 8.44 5.66 -7.20
N GLN A 47 8.67 4.90 -6.12
CA GLN A 47 9.08 3.50 -6.23
C GLN A 47 7.97 2.60 -6.80
N LEU A 48 6.72 2.79 -6.38
CA LEU A 48 5.59 2.01 -6.86
C LEU A 48 5.28 2.32 -8.34
N HIS A 49 5.43 3.57 -8.76
CA HIS A 49 5.32 3.98 -10.17
C HIS A 49 6.37 3.25 -11.03
N LEU A 50 7.60 3.12 -10.56
CA LEU A 50 8.64 2.33 -11.24
C LEU A 50 8.31 0.83 -11.33
N LEU A 51 7.43 0.33 -10.47
CA LEU A 51 6.93 -1.05 -10.48
C LEU A 51 5.67 -1.22 -11.34
N GLY A 52 5.15 -0.14 -11.94
CA GLY A 52 3.95 -0.15 -12.79
C GLY A 52 2.65 0.18 -12.07
N TRP A 53 2.72 0.78 -10.87
CA TRP A 53 1.57 1.27 -10.12
C TRP A 53 1.36 2.79 -10.28
N ASP A 54 1.55 3.32 -11.48
CA ASP A 54 1.49 4.76 -11.79
C ASP A 54 0.09 5.36 -11.75
N ASP A 55 -0.95 4.53 -11.87
CA ASP A 55 -2.35 4.95 -11.79
C ASP A 55 -2.85 5.22 -10.36
N LEU A 56 -2.05 4.88 -9.33
CA LEU A 56 -2.43 5.03 -7.93
C LEU A 56 -1.40 5.82 -7.11
N GLU A 57 -1.90 6.76 -6.29
CA GLU A 57 -1.10 7.46 -5.30
C GLU A 57 -1.50 7.08 -3.87
N LEU A 58 -0.51 6.63 -3.11
CA LEU A 58 -0.59 6.52 -1.66
C LEU A 58 -0.55 7.93 -1.06
N ASP A 59 -1.64 8.30 -0.41
CA ASP A 59 -1.63 9.41 0.54
C ASP A 59 -1.09 8.95 1.89
N TYR A 60 -0.73 9.93 2.73
CA TYR A 60 -0.21 9.69 4.07
C TYR A 60 -1.12 8.76 4.91
N ARG A 61 -2.45 8.94 4.85
CA ARG A 61 -3.38 8.14 5.68
C ARG A 61 -3.45 6.69 5.23
N THR A 62 -3.36 6.45 3.91
CA THR A 62 -3.37 5.11 3.33
C THR A 62 -2.06 4.39 3.68
N LEU A 63 -0.94 5.11 3.66
CA LEU A 63 0.33 4.59 4.15
C LEU A 63 0.28 4.22 5.63
N GLU A 64 -0.27 5.08 6.51
CA GLU A 64 -0.41 4.76 7.94
C GLU A 64 -1.19 3.45 8.18
N VAL A 65 -2.30 3.25 7.45
CA VAL A 65 -3.10 2.02 7.55
C VAL A 65 -2.30 0.82 7.05
N ALA A 66 -1.57 0.95 5.93
CA ALA A 66 -0.73 -0.11 5.40
C ALA A 66 0.37 -0.51 6.40
N THR A 67 1.11 0.46 6.95
CA THR A 67 2.14 0.22 7.96
C THR A 67 1.56 -0.46 9.21
N ALA A 68 0.41 -0.01 9.70
CA ALA A 68 -0.27 -0.64 10.84
C ALA A 68 -0.74 -2.07 10.55
N CYS A 69 -1.08 -2.39 9.29
CA CYS A 69 -1.34 -3.77 8.87
C CYS A 69 -0.07 -4.63 8.96
N PHE A 70 1.06 -4.11 8.49
CA PHE A 70 2.33 -4.85 8.44
C PHE A 70 2.92 -5.09 9.83
N GLU A 71 2.89 -4.09 10.72
CA GLU A 71 3.38 -4.22 12.10
C GLU A 71 2.61 -5.27 12.90
N ARG A 72 1.34 -5.51 12.56
CA ARG A 72 0.48 -6.47 13.27
C ARG A 72 0.61 -7.90 12.78
N GLY A 73 1.46 -8.16 11.78
CA GLY A 73 1.59 -9.45 11.11
C GLY A 73 0.36 -9.72 10.25
N ILE A 74 0.56 -9.77 8.94
CA ILE A 74 -0.41 -10.37 8.00
C ILE A 74 -0.52 -11.86 8.31
#